data_AF-A0A832TPK8-F1
#
_entry.id   AF-A0A832TPK8-F1
#
_cell.length_a   1.000
_cell.length_b   1.000
_cell.length_c   1.000
_cell.angle_alpha   90.00
_cell.angle_beta   90.00
_cell.angle_gamma   90.00
#
_symmetry.space_group_name_H-M   'P 1'
#
loop_
_entity.id
_entity.type
_entity.pdbx_description
1 polymer ?
#
loop_
_entity_poly.entity_id
_entity_poly.type
_entity_poly.pdbx_seq_one_letter_code
_entity_poly.pdbx_strand_id
1 'polypeptide(L)'
;MYDLSRLRQEFPVLSRCTYLDSASTSQTPKRAVEAMCAYFYEYAANHGRGSHRLARRTTEEYEQAREALGGFLGADPGHLVFAKNATDAINMVAHGTCWEPGDEVVTTALEHHANLLPWMALQGRGVRVKVLPQRDGMVDPADLQEALTPRTRLVAVTHVTNVLGSVQPVEEMASIAHDAGVRILLDAAQSAGHMPLSVGGFDFVAIPGHKGLLGPQGTGALFVADYSDLSVTCHGGGIVSEVSLSGFTLLPPP
;
A
#
# COMPACT_ATOMS: atom_id res chain seq x y z
N MET A 1 14.08 24.17 -13.10
CA MET A 1 13.94 24.72 -11.73
C MET A 1 12.46 24.89 -11.45
N TYR A 2 11.96 24.41 -10.32
CA TYR A 2 10.53 24.51 -9.98
C TYR A 2 10.19 25.91 -9.47
N ASP A 3 9.03 26.45 -9.86
CA ASP A 3 8.48 27.68 -9.28
C ASP A 3 7.79 27.35 -7.95
N LEU A 4 8.54 27.46 -6.86
CA LEU A 4 8.07 27.16 -5.51
C LEU A 4 6.94 28.10 -5.07
N SER A 5 6.95 29.36 -5.51
CA SER A 5 5.90 30.33 -5.17
C SER A 5 4.57 29.91 -5.78
N ARG A 6 4.58 29.49 -7.05
CA ARG A 6 3.41 28.94 -7.73
C ARG A 6 2.94 27.64 -7.10
N LEU A 7 3.84 26.70 -6.78
CA LEU A 7 3.48 25.44 -6.13
C LEU A 7 2.84 25.67 -4.75
N ARG A 8 3.37 26.60 -3.95
CA ARG A 8 2.79 26.95 -2.64
C ARG A 8 1.37 27.50 -2.74
N GLN A 9 1.00 28.15 -3.85
CA GLN A 9 -0.37 28.65 -4.06
C GLN A 9 -1.40 27.53 -4.25
N GLU A 10 -0.98 26.31 -4.56
CA GLU A 10 -1.85 25.12 -4.57
C GLU A 10 -2.28 24.71 -3.16
N PHE A 11 -1.61 25.18 -2.10
CA PHE A 11 -1.89 24.80 -0.72
C PHE A 11 -2.29 26.04 0.12
N PRO A 12 -3.57 26.46 0.11
CA PRO A 12 -4.03 27.66 0.80
C PRO A 12 -3.61 27.75 2.28
N VAL A 13 -3.59 26.62 2.98
CA VAL A 13 -3.22 26.52 4.39
C VAL A 13 -1.80 27.03 4.68
N LEU A 14 -0.87 26.90 3.73
CA LEU A 14 0.53 27.34 3.88
C LEU A 14 0.71 28.86 3.86
N SER A 15 -0.35 29.62 3.54
CA SER A 15 -0.38 31.08 3.75
C SER A 15 -0.62 31.46 5.21
N ARG A 16 -1.07 30.50 6.04
CA ARG A 16 -1.48 30.72 7.42
C ARG A 16 -0.50 30.12 8.44
N CYS A 17 0.37 29.21 8.01
CA CYS A 17 1.32 28.55 8.89
C CYS A 17 2.59 28.11 8.15
N THR A 18 3.64 27.87 8.94
CA THR A 18 4.78 27.06 8.51
C THR A 18 4.53 25.62 8.97
N TYR A 19 4.36 24.70 8.02
CA TYR A 19 4.04 23.31 8.30
C TYR A 19 5.28 22.42 8.07
N LEU A 20 5.76 21.77 9.12
CA LEU A 20 6.97 20.93 9.13
C LEU A 20 6.69 19.50 9.60
N ASP A 21 5.48 18.99 9.32
CA ASP A 21 5.02 17.66 9.75
C ASP A 21 4.50 16.80 8.58
N SER A 22 5.02 17.05 7.37
CA SER A 22 4.55 16.37 6.15
C SER A 22 4.79 14.85 6.13
N ALA A 23 5.73 14.36 6.94
CA ALA A 23 5.97 12.92 7.11
C ALA A 23 4.81 12.21 7.84
N SER A 24 4.02 12.94 8.64
CA SER A 24 2.79 12.44 9.25
C SER A 24 1.65 12.47 8.23
N THR A 25 1.31 13.66 7.71
CA THR A 25 0.36 13.85 6.61
C THR A 25 0.76 15.08 5.82
N SER A 26 0.63 15.04 4.49
CA SER A 26 0.83 16.23 3.67
C SER A 26 -0.37 17.17 3.75
N GLN A 27 -0.16 18.41 3.31
CA GLN A 27 -1.28 19.29 2.97
C GLN A 27 -1.82 18.89 1.60
N THR A 28 -3.14 18.98 1.41
CA THR A 28 -3.79 18.61 0.15
C THR A 28 -3.85 19.81 -0.81
N PRO A 29 -3.46 19.66 -2.08
CA PRO A 29 -3.51 20.75 -3.06
C PRO A 29 -4.95 21.02 -3.51
N LYS A 30 -5.24 22.27 -3.93
CA LYS A 30 -6.55 22.72 -4.43
C LYS A 30 -7.14 21.76 -5.45
N ARG A 31 -6.34 21.34 -6.45
CA ARG A 31 -6.78 20.41 -7.50
C ARG A 31 -7.35 19.09 -6.97
N ALA A 32 -6.78 18.55 -5.89
CA ALA A 32 -7.27 17.30 -5.30
C ALA A 32 -8.57 17.54 -4.53
N VAL A 33 -8.68 18.68 -3.85
CA VAL A 33 -9.93 19.11 -3.20
C VAL A 33 -11.03 19.34 -4.22
N GLU A 34 -10.73 20.05 -5.31
CA GLU A 34 -11.66 20.35 -6.40
C GLU A 34 -12.13 19.08 -7.10
N ALA A 35 -11.25 18.10 -7.34
CA ALA A 35 -11.63 16.80 -7.89
C ALA A 35 -12.61 16.03 -6.98
N MET A 36 -12.36 16.02 -5.67
CA MET A 36 -13.30 15.43 -4.70
C MET A 36 -14.65 16.16 -4.70
N CYS A 37 -14.64 17.50 -4.73
CA CYS A 37 -15.87 18.29 -4.80
C CYS A 37 -16.65 18.03 -6.09
N ALA A 38 -15.96 17.90 -7.23
CA ALA A 38 -16.58 17.62 -8.53
C ALA A 38 -17.34 16.28 -8.49
N TYR A 39 -16.78 15.23 -7.89
CA TYR A 39 -17.51 13.98 -7.66
C TYR A 39 -18.84 14.23 -6.96
N PHE A 40 -18.83 14.89 -5.80
CA PHE A 40 -20.06 15.10 -5.02
C PHE A 40 -21.07 16.04 -5.69
N TYR A 41 -20.61 17.06 -6.40
CA TYR A 41 -21.49 18.08 -6.98
C TYR A 41 -21.99 17.75 -8.38
N GLU A 42 -21.28 16.91 -9.14
CA GLU A 42 -21.59 16.71 -10.56
C GLU A 42 -21.99 15.28 -10.93
N TYR A 43 -21.35 14.26 -10.32
CA TYR A 43 -21.48 12.89 -10.84
C TYR A 43 -21.54 11.77 -9.81
N ALA A 44 -21.77 12.09 -8.53
CA ALA A 44 -21.82 11.10 -7.46
C ALA A 44 -22.78 9.95 -7.75
N ALA A 45 -22.23 8.75 -7.84
CA ALA A 45 -22.98 7.51 -8.06
C ALA A 45 -22.16 6.32 -7.54
N ASN A 46 -22.77 5.14 -7.54
CA ASN A 46 -22.06 3.91 -7.18
C ASN A 46 -21.28 3.39 -8.39
N HIS A 47 -19.95 3.34 -8.27
CA HIS A 47 -19.07 2.64 -9.21
C HIS A 47 -19.54 1.19 -9.43
N GLY A 48 -19.47 0.71 -10.68
CA GLY A 48 -19.76 -0.67 -11.04
C GLY A 48 -21.22 -1.13 -10.89
N ARG A 49 -22.16 -0.22 -10.56
CA ARG A 49 -23.54 -0.58 -10.18
C ARG A 49 -24.65 0.11 -10.99
N GLY A 50 -24.36 0.64 -12.18
CA GLY A 50 -25.39 1.26 -13.00
C GLY A 50 -24.96 1.60 -14.42
N SER A 51 -25.92 1.58 -15.35
CA SER A 51 -25.73 1.97 -16.74
C SER A 51 -26.04 3.45 -17.02
N HIS A 52 -26.58 4.17 -16.03
CA HIS A 52 -26.90 5.60 -16.18
C HIS A 52 -25.64 6.47 -16.25
N ARG A 53 -25.80 7.68 -16.80
CA ARG A 53 -24.70 8.62 -17.07
C ARG A 53 -23.78 8.87 -15.87
N LEU A 54 -24.33 9.09 -14.68
CA LEU A 54 -23.52 9.38 -13.48
C LEU A 54 -22.70 8.17 -13.01
N ALA A 55 -23.27 6.95 -13.06
CA ALA A 55 -22.56 5.73 -12.71
C ALA A 55 -21.43 5.42 -13.70
N ARG A 56 -21.67 5.68 -15.00
CA ARG A 56 -20.63 5.57 -16.04
C ARG A 56 -19.48 6.54 -15.79
N ARG A 57 -19.76 7.83 -15.59
CA ARG A 57 -18.73 8.84 -15.28
C ARG A 57 -17.98 8.50 -13.99
N THR A 58 -18.67 8.09 -12.92
CA THR A 58 -18.00 7.65 -11.69
C THR A 58 -17.07 6.47 -11.94
N THR A 59 -17.49 5.51 -12.77
CA THR A 59 -16.67 4.34 -13.10
C THR A 59 -15.45 4.75 -13.92
N GLU A 60 -15.62 5.61 -14.92
CA GLU A 60 -14.53 6.15 -15.73
C GLU A 60 -13.49 6.89 -14.86
N GLU A 61 -13.91 7.77 -13.95
CA GLU A 61 -13.00 8.51 -13.06
C GLU A 61 -12.29 7.59 -12.05
N TYR A 62 -12.96 6.53 -11.58
CA TYR A 62 -12.36 5.54 -10.69
C TYR A 62 -11.28 4.71 -11.38
N GLU A 63 -11.54 4.25 -12.62
CA GLU A 63 -10.52 3.53 -13.40
C GLU A 63 -9.38 4.44 -13.85
N GLN A 64 -9.66 5.70 -14.21
CA GLN A 64 -8.61 6.69 -14.48
C GLN A 64 -7.70 6.94 -13.28
N ALA A 65 -8.26 6.95 -12.06
CA ALA A 65 -7.45 7.06 -10.85
C ALA A 65 -6.54 5.83 -10.67
N ARG A 66 -7.03 4.63 -11.00
CA ARG A 66 -6.25 3.39 -10.96
C ARG A 66 -5.14 3.38 -12.04
N GLU A 67 -5.46 3.80 -13.26
CA GLU A 67 -4.51 3.95 -14.36
C GLU A 67 -3.40 4.96 -14.03
N ALA A 68 -3.76 6.12 -13.49
CA ALA A 68 -2.80 7.14 -13.08
C ALA A 68 -1.86 6.61 -11.98
N LEU A 69 -2.40 5.84 -11.03
CA LEU A 69 -1.59 5.21 -9.99
C LEU A 69 -0.69 4.10 -10.55
N GLY A 70 -1.18 3.31 -11.49
CA GLY A 70 -0.40 2.31 -12.22
C GLY A 70 0.78 2.95 -12.95
N GLY A 71 0.53 4.02 -13.69
CA GLY A 71 1.58 4.79 -14.36
C GLY A 71 2.60 5.40 -13.39
N PHE A 72 2.16 5.87 -12.22
CA PHE A 72 3.06 6.39 -11.18
C PHE A 72 3.98 5.31 -10.60
N LEU A 73 3.46 4.10 -10.38
CA LEU A 73 4.17 2.97 -9.77
C LEU A 73 4.92 2.08 -10.78
N GLY A 74 4.67 2.27 -12.08
CA GLY A 74 5.11 1.35 -13.12
C GLY A 74 4.42 -0.02 -13.03
N ALA A 75 3.16 -0.04 -12.60
CA ALA A 75 2.34 -1.24 -12.44
C ALA A 75 1.20 -1.27 -13.46
N ASP A 76 0.79 -2.47 -13.87
CA ASP A 76 -0.49 -2.65 -14.55
C ASP A 76 -1.63 -2.36 -13.54
N PRO A 77 -2.65 -1.56 -13.92
CA PRO A 77 -3.79 -1.25 -13.04
C PRO A 77 -4.46 -2.46 -12.39
N GLY A 78 -4.54 -3.61 -13.05
CA GLY A 78 -5.12 -4.84 -12.49
C GLY A 78 -4.34 -5.41 -11.30
N HIS A 79 -3.09 -5.00 -11.12
CA HIS A 79 -2.29 -5.36 -9.96
C HIS A 79 -2.47 -4.41 -8.77
N LEU A 80 -3.38 -3.44 -8.86
CA LEU A 80 -3.61 -2.44 -7.81
C LEU A 80 -4.96 -2.64 -7.13
N VAL A 81 -4.94 -2.72 -5.81
CA VAL A 81 -6.13 -2.73 -4.95
C VAL A 81 -6.17 -1.43 -4.16
N PHE A 82 -7.27 -0.68 -4.27
CA PHE A 82 -7.47 0.50 -3.42
C PHE A 82 -7.70 0.09 -1.95
N ALA A 83 -7.03 0.78 -1.05
CA ALA A 83 -7.10 0.57 0.39
C ALA A 83 -7.41 1.90 1.11
N LYS A 84 -7.82 1.84 2.38
CA LYS A 84 -8.07 3.06 3.17
C LYS A 84 -6.79 3.83 3.48
N ASN A 85 -5.66 3.14 3.53
CA ASN A 85 -4.30 3.63 3.79
C ASN A 85 -3.31 2.44 3.68
N ALA A 86 -2.01 2.69 3.89
CA ALA A 86 -0.99 1.63 3.91
C ALA A 86 -1.22 0.58 5.01
N THR A 87 -1.75 0.96 6.18
CA THR A 87 -2.08 0.01 7.25
C THR A 87 -3.13 -1.01 6.80
N ASP A 88 -4.20 -0.55 6.14
CA ASP A 88 -5.25 -1.39 5.59
C ASP A 88 -4.69 -2.32 4.51
N ALA A 89 -3.85 -1.81 3.60
CA ALA A 89 -3.14 -2.60 2.59
C ALA A 89 -2.26 -3.71 3.21
N ILE A 90 -1.46 -3.40 4.23
CA ILE A 90 -0.62 -4.39 4.91
C ILE A 90 -1.48 -5.44 5.61
N ASN A 91 -2.59 -5.03 6.23
CA ASN A 91 -3.53 -5.97 6.85
C ASN A 91 -4.23 -6.87 5.83
N MET A 92 -4.49 -6.39 4.61
CA MET A 92 -4.99 -7.23 3.52
C MET A 92 -4.00 -8.36 3.21
N VAL A 93 -2.69 -8.10 3.19
CA VAL A 93 -1.68 -9.16 2.99
C VAL A 93 -1.59 -10.08 4.20
N ALA A 94 -1.52 -9.53 5.41
CA ALA A 94 -1.43 -10.29 6.65
C ALA A 94 -2.60 -11.26 6.84
N HIS A 95 -3.82 -10.80 6.59
CA HIS A 95 -5.02 -11.62 6.77
C HIS A 95 -5.39 -12.43 5.52
N GLY A 96 -5.00 -11.95 4.33
CA GLY A 96 -5.26 -12.64 3.07
C GLY A 96 -4.36 -13.86 2.86
N THR A 97 -3.16 -13.84 3.42
CA THR A 97 -2.22 -14.99 3.33
C THR A 97 -2.73 -16.19 4.14
N CYS A 98 -2.69 -17.37 3.52
CA CYS A 98 -3.05 -18.64 4.15
C CYS A 98 -1.90 -19.18 5.02
N TRP A 99 -1.85 -18.75 6.27
CA TRP A 99 -0.82 -19.16 7.24
C TRP A 99 -1.06 -20.56 7.82
N GLU A 100 0.01 -21.34 7.94
CA GLU A 100 0.07 -22.56 8.74
C GLU A 100 0.82 -22.34 10.07
N PRO A 101 0.46 -23.04 11.15
CA PRO A 101 1.24 -23.02 12.37
C PRO A 101 2.71 -23.38 12.12
N GLY A 102 3.61 -22.53 12.60
CA GLY A 102 5.05 -22.66 12.40
C GLY A 102 5.61 -21.92 11.19
N ASP A 103 4.77 -21.33 10.32
CA ASP A 103 5.21 -20.40 9.29
C ASP A 103 5.84 -19.15 9.91
N GLU A 104 6.74 -18.51 9.17
CA GLU A 104 7.53 -17.39 9.66
C GLU A 104 7.34 -16.14 8.79
N VAL A 105 7.26 -14.99 9.46
CA VAL A 105 7.44 -13.66 8.88
C VAL A 105 8.77 -13.10 9.37
N VAL A 106 9.62 -12.66 8.45
CA VAL A 106 10.81 -11.87 8.77
C VAL A 106 10.49 -10.39 8.56
N THR A 107 10.79 -9.56 9.55
CA THR A 107 10.57 -8.10 9.50
C THR A 107 11.72 -7.38 10.20
N THR A 108 11.69 -6.06 10.34
CA THR A 108 12.82 -5.28 10.84
C THR A 108 12.52 -4.54 12.15
N ALA A 109 13.57 -4.17 12.87
CA ALA A 109 13.46 -3.29 14.04
C ALA A 109 13.11 -1.84 13.70
N LEU A 110 13.04 -1.48 12.40
CA LEU A 110 12.77 -0.13 11.91
C LEU A 110 11.32 0.09 11.46
N GLU A 111 10.48 -0.94 11.55
CA GLU A 111 9.12 -0.87 11.05
C GLU A 111 8.25 0.13 11.82
N HIS A 112 7.43 0.86 11.06
CA HIS A 112 6.28 1.54 11.62
C HIS A 112 5.29 0.49 12.18
N HIS A 113 4.53 0.82 13.22
CA HIS A 113 3.59 -0.12 13.85
C HIS A 113 2.60 -0.77 12.87
N ALA A 114 2.23 -0.05 11.80
CA ALA A 114 1.39 -0.57 10.72
C ALA A 114 2.00 -1.79 10.00
N ASN A 115 3.34 -1.87 9.92
CA ASN A 115 4.09 -2.97 9.34
C ASN A 115 4.76 -3.87 10.39
N LEU A 116 4.29 -3.86 11.64
CA LEU A 116 4.78 -4.72 12.71
C LEU A 116 3.65 -5.47 13.43
N LEU A 117 2.63 -4.72 13.88
CA LEU A 117 1.54 -5.25 14.67
C LEU A 117 0.69 -6.31 13.95
N PRO A 118 0.41 -6.22 12.63
CA PRO A 118 -0.31 -7.28 11.93
C PRO A 118 0.41 -8.63 12.03
N TRP A 119 1.73 -8.63 11.89
CA TRP A 119 2.55 -9.84 12.00
C TRP A 119 2.55 -10.41 13.41
N MET A 120 2.71 -9.55 14.43
CA MET A 120 2.62 -9.96 15.83
C MET A 120 1.26 -10.56 16.19
N ALA A 121 0.17 -10.01 15.65
CA ALA A 121 -1.17 -10.54 15.87
C ALA A 121 -1.34 -11.98 15.32
N LEU A 122 -0.63 -12.33 14.24
CA LEU A 122 -0.64 -13.69 13.67
C LEU A 122 0.07 -14.72 14.57
N GLN A 123 0.83 -14.31 15.58
CA GLN A 123 1.40 -15.24 16.55
C GLN A 123 0.33 -16.03 17.30
N GLY A 124 -0.86 -15.45 17.51
CA GLY A 124 -2.02 -16.15 18.06
C GLY A 124 -2.54 -17.29 17.16
N ARG A 125 -2.15 -17.31 15.88
CA ARG A 125 -2.44 -18.38 14.90
C ARG A 125 -1.25 -19.35 14.71
N GLY A 126 -0.19 -19.21 15.50
CA GLY A 126 1.01 -20.05 15.42
C GLY A 126 2.08 -19.58 14.44
N VAL A 127 1.94 -18.40 13.84
CA VAL A 127 2.99 -17.78 13.01
C VAL A 127 4.13 -17.28 13.90
N ARG A 128 5.38 -17.43 13.48
CA ARG A 128 6.55 -16.87 14.17
C ARG A 128 6.96 -15.56 13.50
N VAL A 129 7.33 -14.57 14.31
CA VAL A 129 7.85 -13.30 13.81
C VAL A 129 9.32 -13.20 14.18
N LYS A 130 10.18 -13.02 13.18
CA LYS A 130 11.61 -12.77 13.32
C LYS A 130 11.88 -11.31 13.02
N VAL A 131 12.53 -10.61 13.95
CA VAL A 131 12.83 -9.18 13.81
C VAL A 131 14.33 -9.01 13.60
N LEU A 132 14.71 -8.54 12.42
CA LEU A 132 16.08 -8.21 12.06
C LEU A 132 16.55 -6.99 12.85
N PRO A 133 17.77 -7.02 13.42
CA PRO A 133 18.31 -5.86 14.09
C PRO A 133 18.68 -4.78 13.07
N GLN A 134 18.87 -3.57 13.57
CA GLN A 134 19.38 -2.44 12.81
C GLN A 134 20.71 -1.99 13.39
N ARG A 135 21.56 -1.41 12.55
CA ARG A 135 22.81 -0.73 12.90
C ARG A 135 22.75 0.67 12.29
N ASP A 136 22.78 1.70 13.13
CA ASP A 136 22.75 3.11 12.74
C ASP A 136 21.60 3.49 11.78
N GLY A 137 20.41 2.94 12.02
CA GLY A 137 19.21 3.20 11.21
C GLY A 137 19.14 2.39 9.92
N MET A 138 20.01 1.39 9.74
CA MET A 138 20.09 0.54 8.56
C MET A 138 19.99 -0.94 8.95
N VAL A 139 19.26 -1.72 8.17
CA VAL A 139 19.27 -3.19 8.27
C VAL A 139 20.30 -3.72 7.28
N ASP A 140 21.06 -4.73 7.69
CA ASP A 140 22.03 -5.39 6.82
C ASP A 140 21.31 -6.52 6.06
N PRO A 141 21.31 -6.53 4.72
CA PRO A 141 20.75 -7.63 3.93
C PRO A 141 21.32 -9.01 4.30
N ALA A 142 22.55 -9.10 4.82
CA ALA A 142 23.11 -10.35 5.31
C ALA A 142 22.31 -10.95 6.49
N ASP A 143 21.78 -10.11 7.39
CA ASP A 143 20.94 -10.59 8.49
C ASP A 143 19.63 -11.19 7.98
N LEU A 144 19.09 -10.66 6.87
CA LEU A 144 17.93 -11.26 6.21
C LEU A 144 18.30 -12.65 5.70
N GLN A 145 19.40 -12.77 4.96
CA GLN A 145 19.85 -14.06 4.43
C GLN A 145 20.01 -15.12 5.51
N GLU A 146 20.55 -14.77 6.68
CA GLU A 146 20.69 -15.69 7.82
C GLU A 146 19.37 -16.03 8.51
N ALA A 147 18.40 -15.10 8.51
CA ALA A 147 17.11 -15.29 9.18
C ALA A 147 16.13 -16.18 8.40
N LEU A 148 16.30 -16.26 7.07
CA LEU A 148 15.44 -17.06 6.18
C LEU A 148 15.57 -18.56 6.47
N THR A 149 14.44 -19.25 6.49
CA THR A 149 14.36 -20.71 6.64
C THR A 149 13.33 -21.30 5.67
N PRO A 150 13.27 -22.63 5.52
CA PRO A 150 12.20 -23.27 4.74
C PRO A 150 10.76 -23.01 5.26
N ARG A 151 10.61 -22.43 6.46
CA ARG A 151 9.32 -22.03 7.03
C ARG A 151 8.98 -20.55 6.77
N THR A 152 9.90 -19.77 6.24
CA THR A 152 9.65 -18.35 5.95
C THR A 152 8.73 -18.21 4.75
N ARG A 153 7.62 -17.48 4.95
CA ARG A 153 6.62 -17.23 3.90
C ARG A 153 6.64 -15.80 3.39
N LEU A 154 7.02 -14.86 4.24
CA LEU A 154 6.99 -13.44 3.93
C LEU A 154 8.16 -12.70 4.59
N VAL A 155 8.77 -11.80 3.83
CA VAL A 155 9.64 -10.73 4.32
C VAL A 155 8.85 -9.41 4.25
N ALA A 156 8.77 -8.65 5.34
CA ALA A 156 8.06 -7.38 5.38
C ALA A 156 9.01 -6.26 5.84
N VAL A 157 9.28 -5.30 4.95
CA VAL A 157 10.31 -4.26 5.14
C VAL A 157 9.78 -2.87 4.80
N THR A 158 10.22 -1.86 5.56
CA THR A 158 10.01 -0.45 5.23
C THR A 158 11.05 0.05 4.22
N HIS A 159 10.62 0.83 3.22
CA HIS A 159 11.55 1.46 2.27
C HIS A 159 12.29 2.63 2.92
N VAL A 160 11.54 3.55 3.55
CA VAL A 160 12.10 4.75 4.20
C VAL A 160 11.51 4.84 5.60
N THR A 161 12.39 4.92 6.60
CA THR A 161 11.95 4.96 7.99
C THR A 161 11.31 6.31 8.32
N ASN A 162 10.17 6.31 8.99
CA ASN A 162 9.44 7.55 9.32
C ASN A 162 10.09 8.38 10.43
N VAL A 163 11.05 7.80 11.16
CA VAL A 163 11.74 8.47 12.27
C VAL A 163 13.10 9.01 11.85
N LEU A 164 13.93 8.17 11.20
CA LEU A 164 15.30 8.54 10.83
C LEU A 164 15.41 9.06 9.40
N GLY A 165 14.44 8.76 8.53
CA GLY A 165 14.50 9.09 7.11
C GLY A 165 15.52 8.24 6.34
N SER A 166 16.01 7.14 6.94
CA SER A 166 16.96 6.23 6.32
C SER A 166 16.29 5.41 5.22
N VAL A 167 16.90 5.40 4.03
CA VAL A 167 16.48 4.60 2.87
C VAL A 167 17.11 3.21 3.00
N GLN A 168 16.29 2.18 3.14
CA GLN A 168 16.75 0.80 3.30
C GLN A 168 17.15 0.17 1.94
N PRO A 169 18.10 -0.79 1.92
CA PRO A 169 18.54 -1.48 0.71
C PRO A 169 17.51 -2.55 0.27
N VAL A 170 16.30 -2.12 -0.05
CA VAL A 170 15.14 -3.00 -0.25
C VAL A 170 15.22 -3.83 -1.52
N GLU A 171 15.93 -3.36 -2.55
CA GLU A 171 16.15 -4.11 -3.79
C GLU A 171 17.06 -5.34 -3.55
N GLU A 172 18.09 -5.18 -2.72
CA GLU A 172 18.96 -6.29 -2.33
C GLU A 172 18.20 -7.30 -1.44
N MET A 173 17.40 -6.80 -0.50
CA MET A 173 16.53 -7.65 0.32
C MET A 173 15.49 -8.41 -0.50
N ALA A 174 14.93 -7.77 -1.52
CA ALA A 174 14.01 -8.41 -2.46
C ALA A 174 14.69 -9.55 -3.23
N SER A 175 15.90 -9.31 -3.75
CA SER A 175 16.69 -10.35 -4.42
C SER A 175 16.94 -11.55 -3.49
N ILE A 176 17.37 -11.31 -2.25
CA ILE A 176 17.62 -12.36 -1.26
C ILE A 176 16.35 -13.15 -0.94
N ALA A 177 15.21 -12.47 -0.78
CA ALA A 177 13.93 -13.12 -0.52
C ALA A 177 13.52 -14.01 -1.70
N HIS A 178 13.60 -13.50 -2.92
CA HIS A 178 13.23 -14.23 -4.15
C HIS A 178 14.15 -15.40 -4.44
N ASP A 179 15.46 -15.27 -4.21
CA ASP A 179 16.43 -16.37 -4.34
C ASP A 179 16.11 -17.54 -3.39
N ALA A 180 15.48 -17.23 -2.25
CA ALA A 180 15.00 -18.23 -1.29
C ALA A 180 13.56 -18.71 -1.54
N GLY A 181 12.88 -18.21 -2.59
CA GLY A 181 11.48 -18.52 -2.89
C GLY A 181 10.48 -17.91 -1.89
N VAL A 182 10.85 -16.81 -1.24
CA VAL A 182 10.05 -16.12 -0.21
C VAL A 182 9.50 -14.81 -0.78
N ARG A 183 8.21 -14.53 -0.50
CA ARG A 183 7.56 -13.29 -0.96
C ARG A 183 8.02 -12.09 -0.14
N ILE A 184 8.03 -10.91 -0.74
CA ILE A 184 8.42 -9.67 -0.05
C ILE A 184 7.35 -8.57 -0.15
N LEU A 185 7.03 -7.97 1.01
CA LEU A 185 6.20 -6.78 1.14
C LEU A 185 7.06 -5.56 1.44
N LEU A 186 6.85 -4.50 0.65
CA LEU A 186 7.41 -3.17 0.83
C LEU A 186 6.38 -2.21 1.44
N ASP A 187 6.65 -1.70 2.64
CA ASP A 187 5.98 -0.50 3.16
C ASP A 187 6.66 0.73 2.54
N ALA A 188 6.00 1.30 1.54
CA ALA A 188 6.47 2.47 0.80
C ALA A 188 5.84 3.78 1.29
N ALA A 189 5.36 3.83 2.54
CA ALA A 189 4.61 4.97 3.04
C ALA A 189 5.37 6.30 3.07
N GLN A 190 6.69 6.27 3.21
CA GLN A 190 7.53 7.47 3.20
C GLN A 190 8.31 7.67 1.90
N SER A 191 8.41 6.64 1.05
CA SER A 191 9.08 6.77 -0.25
C SER A 191 8.13 7.24 -1.35
N ALA A 192 6.87 6.78 -1.35
CA ALA A 192 5.86 7.15 -2.34
C ALA A 192 5.61 8.67 -2.37
N GLY A 193 6.02 9.30 -3.48
CA GLY A 193 5.90 10.74 -3.70
C GLY A 193 7.06 11.59 -3.18
N HIS A 194 8.02 10.98 -2.47
CA HIS A 194 9.26 11.64 -2.02
C HIS A 194 10.48 11.25 -2.84
N MET A 195 10.45 10.09 -3.49
CA MET A 195 11.48 9.59 -4.38
C MET A 195 10.86 8.75 -5.50
N PRO A 196 11.59 8.47 -6.60
CA PRO A 196 11.17 7.49 -7.59
C PRO A 196 10.90 6.14 -6.92
N LEU A 197 9.77 5.53 -7.25
CA LEU A 197 9.35 4.25 -6.71
C LEU A 197 8.85 3.39 -7.86
N SER A 198 9.37 2.17 -7.98
CA SER A 198 8.84 1.14 -8.88
C SER A 198 8.43 -0.07 -8.06
N VAL A 199 7.36 -0.74 -8.48
CA VAL A 199 6.91 -1.99 -7.87
C VAL A 199 7.72 -3.21 -8.32
N GLY A 200 8.58 -3.06 -9.34
CA GLY A 200 9.37 -4.15 -9.88
C GLY A 200 10.27 -4.78 -8.81
N GLY A 201 10.26 -6.11 -8.72
CA GLY A 201 11.03 -6.85 -7.71
C GLY A 201 10.32 -7.03 -6.37
N PHE A 202 9.09 -6.55 -6.19
CA PHE A 202 8.32 -6.77 -4.95
C PHE A 202 7.05 -7.58 -5.22
N ASP A 203 6.64 -8.40 -4.26
CA ASP A 203 5.35 -9.12 -4.33
C ASP A 203 4.18 -8.24 -3.91
N PHE A 204 4.44 -7.36 -2.94
CA PHE A 204 3.47 -6.44 -2.39
C PHE A 204 4.09 -5.06 -2.16
N VAL A 205 3.37 -3.99 -2.51
CA VAL A 205 3.77 -2.63 -2.16
C VAL A 205 2.59 -1.88 -1.58
N ALA A 206 2.71 -1.42 -0.33
CA ALA A 206 1.68 -0.69 0.38
C ALA A 206 1.99 0.81 0.40
N ILE A 207 1.01 1.64 0.02
CA ILE A 207 1.15 3.09 -0.03
C ILE A 207 -0.06 3.83 0.57
N PRO A 208 0.15 4.94 1.30
CA PRO A 208 -0.90 5.87 1.71
C PRO A 208 -1.02 7.03 0.70
N GLY A 209 -2.24 7.47 0.42
CA GLY A 209 -2.47 8.64 -0.43
C GLY A 209 -2.19 9.97 0.27
N HIS A 210 -2.36 10.05 1.60
CA HIS A 210 -2.29 11.31 2.35
C HIS A 210 -0.88 11.81 2.69
N LYS A 211 0.18 11.11 2.29
CA LYS A 211 1.58 11.50 2.54
C LYS A 211 2.19 12.13 1.29
N GLY A 212 3.31 11.62 0.79
CA GLY A 212 4.02 12.18 -0.37
C GLY A 212 3.20 12.24 -1.65
N LEU A 213 2.12 11.46 -1.77
CA LEU A 213 1.19 11.50 -2.91
C LEU A 213 0.22 12.69 -2.89
N LEU A 214 0.20 13.48 -1.80
CA LEU A 214 -0.59 14.72 -1.68
C LEU A 214 -2.11 14.51 -1.81
N GLY A 215 -2.58 13.29 -1.63
CA GLY A 215 -3.99 12.92 -1.66
C GLY A 215 -4.71 13.18 -0.33
N PRO A 216 -6.02 12.90 -0.27
CA PRO A 216 -6.80 13.02 0.96
C PRO A 216 -6.59 11.82 1.90
N GLN A 217 -6.90 12.00 3.17
CA GLN A 217 -7.03 10.89 4.12
C GLN A 217 -8.12 9.90 3.68
N GLY A 218 -7.99 8.64 4.09
CA GLY A 218 -8.89 7.57 3.66
C GLY A 218 -8.59 7.01 2.27
N THR A 219 -7.43 7.36 1.69
CA THR A 219 -6.93 6.79 0.44
C THR A 219 -5.57 6.11 0.64
N GLY A 220 -5.36 5.04 -0.13
CA GLY A 220 -4.15 4.24 -0.19
C GLY A 220 -4.32 3.15 -1.24
N ALA A 221 -3.27 2.36 -1.44
CA ALA A 221 -3.32 1.22 -2.34
C ALA A 221 -2.35 0.12 -1.91
N LEU A 222 -2.65 -1.08 -2.38
CA LEU A 222 -1.80 -2.26 -2.33
C LEU A 222 -1.53 -2.69 -3.77
N PHE A 223 -0.26 -2.74 -4.16
CA PHE A 223 0.16 -3.52 -5.31
C PHE A 223 0.28 -5.00 -4.93
N VAL A 224 -0.14 -5.90 -5.83
CA VAL A 224 -0.02 -7.34 -5.70
C VAL A 224 0.53 -7.92 -7.02
N ALA A 225 1.74 -8.48 -6.99
CA ALA A 225 2.32 -9.11 -8.18
C ALA A 225 1.55 -10.37 -8.62
N ASP A 226 1.11 -11.18 -7.64
CA ASP A 226 0.34 -12.40 -7.87
C ASP A 226 -0.70 -12.60 -6.75
N TYR A 227 -1.97 -12.73 -7.16
CA TYR A 227 -3.12 -12.92 -6.27
C TYR A 227 -3.34 -14.37 -5.83
N SER A 228 -2.64 -15.35 -6.44
CA SER A 228 -2.95 -16.79 -6.30
C SER A 228 -3.01 -17.28 -4.85
N ASP A 229 -2.17 -16.71 -3.97
CA ASP A 229 -2.08 -17.09 -2.56
C ASP A 229 -2.74 -16.07 -1.60
N LEU A 230 -3.53 -15.13 -2.11
CA LEU A 230 -4.27 -14.15 -1.31
C LEU A 230 -5.78 -14.41 -1.32
N SER A 231 -6.32 -14.59 -0.12
CA SER A 231 -7.76 -14.66 0.12
C SER A 231 -8.39 -13.29 0.35
N VAL A 232 -9.69 -13.18 0.04
CA VAL A 232 -10.47 -11.97 0.28
C VAL A 232 -10.64 -11.74 1.78
N THR A 233 -10.22 -10.57 2.26
CA THR A 233 -10.27 -10.20 3.68
C THR A 233 -11.54 -9.44 4.07
N CYS A 234 -12.22 -8.82 3.11
CA CYS A 234 -13.45 -8.06 3.34
C CYS A 234 -14.58 -8.56 2.43
N HIS A 235 -15.53 -9.29 3.01
CA HIS A 235 -16.68 -9.80 2.27
C HIS A 235 -17.84 -8.80 2.28
N GLY A 236 -18.47 -8.55 1.13
CA GLY A 236 -19.57 -7.60 1.03
C GLY A 236 -20.03 -7.30 -0.38
N GLY A 237 -20.65 -6.13 -0.56
CA GLY A 237 -21.11 -5.70 -1.87
C GLY A 237 -19.96 -5.29 -2.78
N GLY A 238 -20.00 -5.72 -4.05
CA GLY A 238 -19.08 -5.27 -5.11
C GLY A 238 -17.96 -6.26 -5.43
N ILE A 239 -17.92 -7.40 -4.75
CA ILE A 239 -16.87 -8.43 -4.92
C ILE A 239 -17.41 -9.76 -5.47
N VAL A 240 -18.72 -9.86 -5.77
CA VAL A 240 -19.37 -11.11 -6.21
C VAL A 240 -19.95 -10.97 -7.61
N SER A 241 -19.83 -12.02 -8.42
CA SER A 241 -20.48 -12.16 -9.72
C SER A 241 -21.88 -12.78 -9.57
N GLU A 242 -22.04 -13.74 -8.66
CA GLU A 242 -23.28 -14.43 -8.37
C GLU A 242 -23.48 -14.57 -6.86
N VAL A 243 -24.73 -14.49 -6.40
CA VAL A 243 -25.10 -14.66 -4.99
C VAL A 243 -26.42 -15.41 -4.86
N SER A 244 -26.46 -16.35 -3.92
CA SER A 244 -27.65 -17.07 -3.49
C SER A 244 -27.68 -17.18 -1.96
N LEU A 245 -28.77 -17.72 -1.40
CA LEU A 245 -28.84 -17.97 0.04
C LEU A 245 -27.92 -19.11 0.51
N SER A 246 -27.39 -19.91 -0.41
CA SER A 246 -26.49 -21.04 -0.11
C SER A 246 -25.02 -20.78 -0.46
N GLY A 247 -24.69 -19.64 -1.09
CA GLY A 247 -23.31 -19.33 -1.44
C GLY A 247 -23.16 -18.13 -2.39
N PHE A 248 -21.93 -17.86 -2.79
CA PHE A 248 -21.58 -16.79 -3.73
C PHE A 248 -20.33 -17.15 -4.54
N THR A 249 -20.18 -16.51 -5.69
CA THR A 249 -18.98 -16.60 -6.54
C THR A 249 -18.31 -15.23 -6.56
N LEU A 250 -17.00 -15.20 -6.35
CA LEU A 250 -16.23 -13.96 -6.37
C LEU A 250 -16.02 -13.46 -7.81
N LEU A 251 -15.97 -12.15 -7.97
CA LEU A 251 -15.35 -11.52 -9.14
C LEU A 251 -13.84 -11.82 -9.13
N PRO A 252 -13.17 -11.86 -10.29
CA PRO A 252 -11.71 -11.85 -10.30
C PRO A 252 -11.18 -10.62 -9.55
N PRO A 253 -9.94 -10.66 -9.04
CA PRO A 253 -9.22 -9.46 -8.64
C PRO A 253 -9.32 -8.37 -9.74
N PRO A 254 -9.28 -7.08 -9.37
CA PRO A 254 -9.36 -5.97 -10.31
C PRO A 254 -8.34 -6.07 -11.46
#